data_AF-A0A3G6UTH4-F1
#
_entry.id   AF-A0A3G6UTH4-F1
#
_cell.length_a   1.000
_cell.length_b   1.000
_cell.length_c   1.000
_cell.angle_alpha   90.00
_cell.angle_beta   90.00
_cell.angle_gamma   90.00
#
_symmetry.space_group_name_H-M   'P 1'
#
loop_
_entity.id
_entity.type
_entity.pdbx_description
1 polymer ?
#
loop_
_entity_poly.entity_id
_entity_poly.type
_entity_poly.pdbx_seq_one_letter_code
_entity_poly.pdbx_strand_id
1 'polypeptide(L)'
;MKKPIIALGLATSLLFSSYLPANDAKAASTSFETNIINISKQYIGVPYKWGGTTPAGFDCSGFINYVFNKTGISMPRTADGMYNSSSMEKVSSKEVGDIVFFRTMDKPTISHAGIYIGSNQFIHASSSKGVTISSLSERYWSNAYVSTKRHSMLGSVMAAEAENYAESAKDLWNNLQAKYSSSSKISGLDSSLIGEYNRLKAKSKDASFTDYMTRSAWMIDSVKNGLALEKQTNEFTSKLIEGQRLDAETNKLYDDLSYNIGKTERVIGKMYGASNRKVFNDRFITQAKIARETSKYEVSMYRLMNDIDSLIAKGSVKTAIEHFEMLSRLEARASKIKADGNALHAGGYHSLSQINAQLKERKQALKAKLKL
;
A
#
# COMPACT_ATOMS: atom_id res chain seq x y z
N MET A 1 58.13 -36.16 24.92
CA MET A 1 58.43 -34.70 25.05
C MET A 1 57.83 -33.96 23.86
N LYS A 2 57.06 -32.89 24.14
CA LYS A 2 56.72 -31.69 23.33
C LYS A 2 56.07 -31.85 21.91
N LYS A 3 54.88 -31.24 21.77
CA LYS A 3 54.05 -30.98 20.54
C LYS A 3 54.71 -29.88 19.63
N PRO A 4 54.08 -29.22 18.58
CA PRO A 4 52.75 -29.33 17.91
C PRO A 4 52.69 -28.94 16.36
N ILE A 5 51.46 -28.73 15.81
CA ILE A 5 51.00 -27.87 14.64
C ILE A 5 51.35 -28.42 13.22
N ILE A 6 50.51 -28.45 12.14
CA ILE A 6 49.65 -27.42 11.50
C ILE A 6 48.55 -28.06 10.63
N ALA A 7 47.31 -27.57 10.79
CA ALA A 7 46.17 -27.80 9.91
C ALA A 7 46.19 -26.80 8.74
N LEU A 8 46.08 -27.30 7.51
CA LEU A 8 46.06 -26.52 6.27
C LEU A 8 44.60 -26.32 5.84
N GLY A 9 44.06 -25.12 6.06
CA GLY A 9 42.78 -24.70 5.49
C GLY A 9 42.99 -23.96 4.17
N LEU A 10 42.52 -24.52 3.06
CA LEU A 10 42.39 -23.81 1.79
C LEU A 10 41.08 -23.01 1.81
N ALA A 11 41.19 -21.68 1.87
CA ALA A 11 40.10 -20.75 1.61
C ALA A 11 40.11 -20.40 0.11
N THR A 12 39.11 -20.86 -0.64
CA THR A 12 38.85 -20.41 -2.01
C THR A 12 38.06 -19.11 -1.98
N SER A 13 38.73 -18.00 -2.27
CA SER A 13 38.10 -16.69 -2.46
C SER A 13 37.41 -16.63 -3.83
N LEU A 14 36.09 -16.73 -3.84
CA LEU A 14 35.25 -16.38 -5.00
C LEU A 14 35.01 -14.86 -4.98
N LEU A 15 35.70 -14.14 -5.86
CA LEU A 15 35.39 -12.75 -6.20
C LEU A 15 34.10 -12.72 -7.04
N PHE A 16 32.96 -12.51 -6.39
CA PHE A 16 31.72 -12.17 -7.07
C PHE A 16 31.68 -10.65 -7.30
N SER A 17 32.14 -10.21 -8.47
CA SER A 17 31.89 -8.85 -8.96
C SER A 17 30.45 -8.78 -9.47
N SER A 18 29.51 -8.39 -8.61
CA SER A 18 28.12 -8.16 -9.00
C SER A 18 27.99 -6.84 -9.78
N TYR A 19 27.67 -6.95 -11.06
CA TYR A 19 27.11 -5.86 -11.85
C TYR A 19 25.78 -5.43 -11.24
N LEU A 20 25.73 -4.25 -10.61
CA LEU A 20 24.47 -3.61 -10.21
C LEU A 20 23.81 -2.94 -11.43
N PRO A 21 22.52 -3.17 -11.70
CA PRO A 21 21.82 -2.47 -12.76
C PRO A 21 21.61 -0.99 -12.39
N ALA A 22 21.88 -0.08 -13.33
CA ALA A 22 21.83 1.38 -13.17
C ALA A 22 20.46 1.98 -12.76
N ASN A 23 19.42 1.15 -12.61
CA ASN A 23 18.06 1.60 -12.28
C ASN A 23 17.84 1.82 -10.77
N ASP A 24 18.58 1.13 -9.89
CA ASP A 24 18.40 1.24 -8.44
C ASP A 24 19.02 2.53 -7.86
N ALA A 25 20.10 3.03 -8.47
CA ALA A 25 20.72 4.32 -8.11
C ALA A 25 19.80 5.53 -8.37
N LYS A 26 18.91 5.44 -9.37
CA LYS A 26 18.06 6.55 -9.82
C LYS A 26 16.83 6.80 -8.92
N ALA A 27 16.38 5.77 -8.20
CA ALA A 27 15.23 5.88 -7.29
C ALA A 27 15.63 6.32 -5.86
N ALA A 28 16.82 5.94 -5.40
CA ALA A 28 17.38 6.38 -4.13
C ALA A 28 17.79 7.87 -4.14
N SER A 29 18.35 8.35 -5.27
CA SER A 29 18.67 9.78 -5.43
C SER A 29 17.42 10.65 -5.19
N THR A 30 16.24 10.25 -5.68
CA THR A 30 14.99 11.03 -5.54
C THR A 30 14.61 11.40 -4.08
N SER A 31 14.98 10.60 -3.06
CA SER A 31 14.56 10.83 -1.65
C SER A 31 15.37 11.93 -0.94
N PHE A 32 16.70 11.92 -1.09
CA PHE A 32 17.58 12.99 -0.61
C PHE A 32 17.55 14.19 -1.50
N GLU A 33 17.46 14.00 -2.82
CA GLU A 33 17.23 15.10 -3.75
C GLU A 33 15.99 15.90 -3.32
N THR A 34 14.91 15.20 -2.97
CA THR A 34 13.70 15.83 -2.41
C THR A 34 13.98 16.46 -1.04
N ASN A 35 14.71 15.79 -0.15
CA ASN A 35 15.01 16.31 1.19
C ASN A 35 15.88 17.58 1.15
N ILE A 36 17.00 17.56 0.42
CA ILE A 36 17.91 18.68 0.29
C ILE A 36 17.28 19.84 -0.47
N ILE A 37 16.46 19.59 -1.50
CA ILE A 37 15.67 20.63 -2.16
C ILE A 37 14.68 21.24 -1.16
N ASN A 38 13.94 20.43 -0.41
CA ASN A 38 12.93 20.92 0.53
C ASN A 38 13.56 21.76 1.64
N ILE A 39 14.66 21.29 2.24
CA ILE A 39 15.42 22.06 3.24
C ILE A 39 15.92 23.36 2.62
N SER A 40 16.54 23.31 1.44
CA SER A 40 17.09 24.50 0.78
C SER A 40 16.01 25.54 0.48
N LYS A 41 14.84 25.11 0.01
CA LYS A 41 13.73 26.00 -0.36
C LYS A 41 13.09 26.71 0.84
N GLN A 42 13.18 26.16 2.05
CA GLN A 42 12.68 26.82 3.27
C GLN A 42 13.38 28.16 3.56
N TYR A 43 14.58 28.36 3.01
CA TYR A 43 15.39 29.54 3.29
C TYR A 43 15.37 30.57 2.16
N ILE A 44 14.57 30.38 1.11
CA ILE A 44 14.43 31.38 0.03
C ILE A 44 14.02 32.72 0.63
N GLY A 45 14.74 33.79 0.24
CA GLY A 45 14.54 35.15 0.74
C GLY A 45 15.36 35.51 1.98
N VAL A 46 16.04 34.56 2.64
CA VAL A 46 16.97 34.89 3.74
C VAL A 46 18.09 35.81 3.21
N PRO A 47 18.34 36.98 3.83
CA PRO A 47 19.30 37.96 3.33
C PRO A 47 20.73 37.41 3.24
N TYR A 48 21.51 37.99 2.33
CA TYR A 48 22.93 37.71 2.27
C TYR A 48 23.67 38.43 3.40
N LYS A 49 24.59 37.72 4.06
CA LYS A 49 25.52 38.27 5.05
C LYS A 49 26.89 37.65 4.86
N TRP A 50 27.91 38.44 4.57
CA TRP A 50 29.29 37.95 4.49
C TRP A 50 29.69 37.25 5.79
N GLY A 51 30.22 36.02 5.70
CA GLY A 51 30.53 35.21 6.87
C GLY A 51 29.31 34.57 7.55
N GLY A 52 28.09 34.82 7.06
CA GLY A 52 26.84 34.36 7.65
C GLY A 52 26.61 32.86 7.50
N THR A 53 26.17 32.21 8.57
CA THR A 53 25.96 30.74 8.66
C THR A 53 24.62 30.37 9.29
N THR A 54 23.69 31.32 9.43
CA THR A 54 22.41 31.10 10.14
C THR A 54 21.23 31.69 9.36
N PRO A 55 19.98 31.32 9.67
CA PRO A 55 18.79 31.91 9.03
C PRO A 55 18.61 33.43 9.24
N ALA A 56 19.41 34.07 10.11
CA ALA A 56 19.46 35.54 10.20
C ALA A 56 20.26 36.19 9.05
N GLY A 57 21.01 35.40 8.29
CA GLY A 57 21.73 35.81 7.10
C GLY A 57 22.83 34.83 6.72
N PHE A 58 22.93 34.51 5.42
CA PHE A 58 23.88 33.53 4.88
C PHE A 58 24.86 34.15 3.90
N ASP A 59 26.11 33.68 3.89
CA ASP A 59 26.91 33.71 2.66
C ASP A 59 26.71 32.43 1.83
N CYS A 60 27.24 32.39 0.62
CA CYS A 60 27.01 31.26 -0.30
C CYS A 60 27.46 29.91 0.29
N SER A 61 28.64 29.87 0.89
CA SER A 61 29.19 28.67 1.53
C SER A 61 28.56 28.36 2.89
N GLY A 62 28.14 29.37 3.65
CA GLY A 62 27.43 29.21 4.90
C GLY A 62 26.03 28.66 4.71
N PHE A 63 25.34 29.05 3.63
CA PHE A 63 24.07 28.44 3.22
C PHE A 63 24.24 26.95 2.88
N ILE A 64 25.21 26.61 2.03
CA ILE A 64 25.48 25.21 1.64
C ILE A 64 25.84 24.38 2.88
N ASN A 65 26.78 24.86 3.71
CA ASN A 65 27.16 24.18 4.94
C ASN A 65 25.97 23.95 5.88
N TYR A 66 25.13 24.97 6.07
CA TYR A 66 23.94 24.87 6.91
C TYR A 66 22.96 23.81 6.40
N VAL A 67 22.67 23.80 5.10
CA VAL A 67 21.77 22.80 4.48
C VAL A 67 22.33 21.39 4.60
N PHE A 68 23.61 21.18 4.28
CA PHE A 68 24.24 19.86 4.35
C PHE A 68 24.40 19.34 5.78
N ASN A 69 24.63 20.21 6.76
CA ASN A 69 24.65 19.79 8.18
C ASN A 69 23.28 19.23 8.62
N LYS A 70 22.17 19.73 8.07
CA LYS A 70 20.83 19.18 8.34
C LYS A 70 20.61 17.79 7.74
N THR A 71 21.45 17.38 6.79
CA THR A 71 21.48 16.02 6.23
C THR A 71 22.59 15.16 6.82
N GLY A 72 23.29 15.64 7.86
CA GLY A 72 24.39 14.92 8.51
C GLY A 72 25.72 14.96 7.75
N ILE A 73 25.82 15.73 6.68
CA ILE A 73 27.05 15.85 5.88
C ILE A 73 27.80 17.14 6.27
N SER A 74 29.03 16.99 6.74
CA SER A 74 29.89 18.14 7.07
C SER A 74 30.59 18.66 5.83
N MET A 75 30.42 19.96 5.54
CA MET A 75 31.07 20.64 4.42
C MET A 75 32.14 21.62 4.91
N PRO A 76 33.27 21.80 4.21
CA PRO A 76 34.21 22.88 4.51
C PRO A 76 33.51 24.25 4.53
N ARG A 77 33.96 25.17 5.40
CA ARG A 77 33.28 26.46 5.60
C ARG A 77 33.26 27.37 4.37
N THR A 78 34.27 27.29 3.51
CA THR A 78 34.43 28.20 2.35
C THR A 78 34.14 27.49 1.04
N ALA A 79 33.64 28.22 0.04
CA ALA A 79 33.37 27.64 -1.29
C ALA A 79 34.64 27.06 -1.94
N ASP A 80 35.79 27.70 -1.74
CA ASP A 80 37.09 27.20 -2.20
C ASP A 80 37.55 25.96 -1.43
N GLY A 81 37.33 25.92 -0.12
CA GLY A 81 37.59 24.73 0.69
C GLY A 81 36.73 23.54 0.28
N MET A 82 35.45 23.77 -0.03
CA MET A 82 34.57 22.74 -0.59
C MET A 82 35.10 22.24 -1.94
N TYR A 83 35.50 23.15 -2.83
CA TYR A 83 36.03 22.78 -4.15
C TYR A 83 37.30 21.93 -4.06
N ASN A 84 38.20 22.22 -3.12
CA ASN A 84 39.47 21.50 -2.96
C ASN A 84 39.40 20.29 -2.02
N SER A 85 38.25 20.02 -1.41
CA SER A 85 38.08 18.90 -0.48
C SER A 85 38.26 17.55 -1.16
N SER A 86 38.98 16.63 -0.49
CA SER A 86 39.08 15.22 -0.91
C SER A 86 37.74 14.49 -0.87
N SER A 87 36.76 15.02 -0.13
CA SER A 87 35.39 14.47 -0.08
C SER A 87 34.52 14.94 -1.26
N MET A 88 35.06 15.74 -2.19
CA MET A 88 34.31 16.30 -3.32
C MET A 88 34.89 15.84 -4.65
N GLU A 89 34.13 14.99 -5.34
CA GLU A 89 34.51 14.38 -6.62
C GLU A 89 33.92 15.17 -7.80
N LYS A 90 34.72 15.40 -8.84
CA LYS A 90 34.24 16.09 -10.05
C LYS A 90 33.30 15.19 -10.83
N VAL A 91 32.13 15.71 -11.21
CA VAL A 91 31.13 14.99 -12.00
C VAL A 91 30.91 15.65 -13.36
N SER A 92 30.67 14.83 -14.38
CA SER A 92 30.36 15.27 -15.75
C SER A 92 28.84 15.44 -15.96
N SER A 93 28.04 14.56 -15.35
CA SER A 93 26.58 14.65 -15.31
C SER A 93 26.11 15.21 -13.97
N LYS A 94 25.32 16.29 -14.00
CA LYS A 94 24.82 16.96 -12.79
C LYS A 94 23.58 16.25 -12.28
N GLU A 95 23.57 15.93 -11.00
CA GLU A 95 22.41 15.39 -10.28
C GLU A 95 22.06 16.33 -9.13
N VAL A 96 20.80 16.28 -8.70
CA VAL A 96 20.32 17.14 -7.63
C VAL A 96 21.14 16.89 -6.36
N GLY A 97 21.51 17.96 -5.66
CA GLY A 97 22.39 17.90 -4.50
C GLY A 97 23.88 18.05 -4.82
N ASP A 98 24.28 18.00 -6.10
CA ASP A 98 25.64 18.38 -6.48
C ASP A 98 25.92 19.85 -6.18
N ILE A 99 27.18 20.19 -5.93
CA ILE A 99 27.60 21.59 -5.74
C ILE A 99 28.16 22.13 -7.05
N VAL A 100 27.57 23.23 -7.51
CA VAL A 100 28.06 24.01 -8.66
C VAL A 100 28.96 25.14 -8.15
N PHE A 101 30.12 25.30 -8.77
CA PHE A 101 31.17 26.23 -8.35
C PHE A 101 31.45 27.28 -9.42
N PHE A 102 31.67 28.52 -8.97
CA PHE A 102 31.84 29.68 -9.85
C PHE A 102 33.01 30.59 -9.42
N ARG A 103 33.56 31.29 -10.41
CA ARG A 103 34.48 32.43 -10.27
C ARG A 103 33.76 33.69 -10.72
N THR A 104 33.11 34.33 -9.76
CA THR A 104 32.38 35.61 -9.89
C THR A 104 33.23 36.84 -9.53
N MET A 105 34.45 36.62 -9.03
CA MET A 105 35.42 37.65 -8.68
C MET A 105 36.69 37.44 -9.51
N ASP A 106 37.44 38.52 -9.76
CA ASP A 106 38.72 38.47 -10.47
C ASP A 106 39.84 37.92 -9.57
N LYS A 107 39.78 36.62 -9.28
CA LYS A 107 40.76 35.88 -8.51
C LYS A 107 40.78 34.40 -8.92
N PRO A 108 41.92 33.70 -8.77
CA PRO A 108 42.06 32.31 -9.25
C PRO A 108 41.24 31.29 -8.43
N THR A 109 40.90 31.62 -7.19
CA THR A 109 40.13 30.77 -6.26
C THR A 109 38.63 30.81 -6.55
N ILE A 110 37.89 29.78 -6.14
CA ILE A 110 36.42 29.80 -6.19
C ILE A 110 35.89 30.94 -5.30
N SER A 111 34.98 31.75 -5.85
CA SER A 111 34.38 32.88 -5.12
C SER A 111 32.91 32.69 -4.82
N HIS A 112 32.24 31.72 -5.45
CA HIS A 112 30.83 31.45 -5.23
C HIS A 112 30.46 29.99 -5.49
N ALA A 113 29.40 29.52 -4.85
CA ALA A 113 28.89 28.17 -5.02
C ALA A 113 27.37 28.10 -4.78
N GLY A 114 26.73 27.03 -5.23
CA GLY A 114 25.33 26.73 -4.96
C GLY A 114 25.00 25.24 -5.09
N ILE A 115 23.82 24.86 -4.64
CA ILE A 115 23.32 23.48 -4.68
C ILE A 115 22.50 23.31 -5.96
N TYR A 116 22.86 22.35 -6.80
CA TYR A 116 22.11 22.01 -8.00
C TYR A 116 20.76 21.40 -7.63
N ILE A 117 19.67 21.90 -8.23
CA ILE A 117 18.30 21.48 -7.91
C ILE A 117 17.55 20.91 -9.13
N GLY A 118 18.28 20.56 -10.19
CA GLY A 118 17.71 19.97 -11.40
C GLY A 118 17.33 21.02 -12.43
N SER A 119 16.94 20.59 -13.63
CA SER A 119 16.48 21.48 -14.71
C SER A 119 17.43 22.64 -15.04
N ASN A 120 18.75 22.39 -14.94
CA ASN A 120 19.80 23.40 -15.12
C ASN A 120 19.73 24.59 -14.13
N GLN A 121 19.11 24.39 -12.96
CA GLN A 121 18.96 25.40 -11.92
C GLN A 121 19.75 25.04 -10.66
N PHE A 122 20.08 26.07 -9.89
CA PHE A 122 20.75 25.92 -8.60
C PHE A 122 20.23 26.96 -7.60
N ILE A 123 20.26 26.59 -6.31
CA ILE A 123 19.89 27.46 -5.20
C ILE A 123 21.14 27.93 -4.46
N HIS A 124 21.22 29.22 -4.16
CA HIS A 124 22.39 29.85 -3.54
C HIS A 124 22.02 31.13 -2.78
N ALA A 125 22.88 31.57 -1.87
CA ALA A 125 22.78 32.91 -1.26
C ALA A 125 23.44 33.96 -2.18
N SER A 126 22.63 34.76 -2.88
CA SER A 126 23.07 35.86 -3.73
C SER A 126 23.35 37.13 -2.92
N SER A 127 24.46 37.81 -3.19
CA SER A 127 24.80 39.08 -2.52
C SER A 127 23.74 40.18 -2.70
N SER A 128 22.93 40.13 -3.76
CA SER A 128 21.90 41.14 -4.05
C SER A 128 20.47 40.69 -3.74
N LYS A 129 20.21 39.38 -3.66
CA LYS A 129 18.83 38.84 -3.57
C LYS A 129 18.62 37.92 -2.36
N GLY A 130 19.64 37.68 -1.55
CA GLY A 130 19.59 36.64 -0.51
C GLY A 130 19.51 35.25 -1.13
N VAL A 131 19.01 34.26 -0.38
CA VAL A 131 18.82 32.90 -0.89
C VAL A 131 17.80 32.91 -2.03
N THR A 132 18.25 32.53 -3.22
CA THR A 132 17.47 32.56 -4.46
C THR A 132 17.81 31.37 -5.34
N ILE A 133 16.94 31.10 -6.32
CA ILE A 133 17.19 30.15 -7.40
C ILE A 133 17.65 30.93 -8.64
N SER A 134 18.68 30.44 -9.31
CA SER A 134 19.18 30.94 -10.58
C SER A 134 19.37 29.80 -11.58
N SER A 135 19.38 30.14 -12.86
CA SER A 135 19.68 29.20 -13.95
C SER A 135 21.14 29.26 -14.34
N LEU A 136 21.77 28.09 -14.54
CA LEU A 136 23.13 27.99 -15.08
C LEU A 136 23.24 28.50 -16.52
N SER A 137 22.10 28.64 -17.22
CA SER A 137 22.04 29.22 -18.58
C SER A 137 22.07 30.76 -18.57
N GLU A 138 21.93 31.42 -17.43
CA GLU A 138 22.06 32.88 -17.37
C GLU A 138 23.51 33.27 -17.71
N ARG A 139 23.69 34.24 -18.62
CA ARG A 139 25.00 34.66 -19.13
C ARG A 139 26.02 34.94 -18.03
N TYR A 140 25.57 35.53 -16.92
CA TYR A 140 26.42 35.80 -15.76
C TYR A 140 26.99 34.51 -15.14
N TRP A 141 26.12 33.53 -14.87
CA TRP A 141 26.50 32.26 -14.26
C TRP A 141 27.24 31.34 -15.22
N SER A 142 26.87 31.32 -16.51
CA SER A 142 27.54 30.51 -17.51
C SER A 142 29.00 30.95 -17.72
N ASN A 143 29.26 32.26 -17.72
CA ASN A 143 30.62 32.80 -17.87
C ASN A 143 31.49 32.54 -16.63
N ALA A 144 30.87 32.50 -15.45
CA ALA A 144 31.57 32.29 -14.19
C ALA A 144 31.73 30.80 -13.81
N TYR A 145 31.05 29.88 -14.50
CA TYR A 145 30.99 28.46 -14.13
C TYR A 145 32.35 27.78 -14.25
N VAL A 146 32.76 27.06 -13.21
CA VAL A 146 34.04 26.33 -13.16
C VAL A 146 33.82 24.82 -13.22
N SER A 147 33.04 24.28 -12.30
CA SER A 147 32.82 22.84 -12.21
C SER A 147 31.59 22.49 -11.38
N THR A 148 31.18 21.22 -11.49
CA THR A 148 30.23 20.60 -10.57
C THR A 148 30.96 19.48 -9.85
N LYS A 149 30.80 19.41 -8.53
CA LYS A 149 31.34 18.30 -7.74
C LYS A 149 30.29 17.72 -6.80
N ARG A 150 30.43 16.43 -6.52
CA ARG A 150 29.57 15.62 -5.65
C ARG A 150 30.30 15.25 -4.38
N HIS A 151 29.64 15.37 -3.24
CA HIS A 151 30.19 14.91 -1.97
C HIS A 151 30.17 13.37 -1.91
N SER A 152 31.27 12.73 -1.53
CA SER A 152 31.42 11.26 -1.51
C SER A 152 30.40 10.56 -0.61
N MET A 153 30.05 11.17 0.52
CA MET A 153 29.00 10.65 1.42
C MET A 153 27.58 10.74 0.86
N LEU A 154 27.34 11.46 -0.25
CA LEU A 154 26.02 11.44 -0.90
C LEU A 154 25.69 10.02 -1.39
N GLY A 155 26.66 9.21 -1.81
CA GLY A 155 26.41 7.82 -2.17
C GLY A 155 26.08 6.92 -0.95
N SER A 156 26.78 7.11 0.17
CA SER A 156 26.67 6.25 1.36
C SER A 156 25.47 6.57 2.24
N VAL A 157 25.09 7.85 2.36
CA VAL A 157 23.88 8.28 3.10
C VAL A 157 22.64 7.74 2.39
N MET A 158 22.66 7.59 1.06
CA MET A 158 21.52 7.10 0.27
C MET A 158 21.28 5.61 0.45
N ALA A 159 22.35 4.82 0.57
CA ALA A 159 22.25 3.41 0.89
C ALA A 159 21.72 3.19 2.32
N ALA A 160 22.22 3.94 3.30
CA ALA A 160 21.81 3.83 4.70
C ALA A 160 20.35 4.27 4.95
N GLU A 161 19.87 5.33 4.29
CA GLU A 161 18.46 5.74 4.39
C GLU A 161 17.51 4.75 3.71
N ALA A 162 17.89 4.16 2.58
CA ALA A 162 17.09 3.16 1.88
C ALA A 162 16.97 1.83 2.65
N GLU A 163 18.07 1.32 3.20
CA GLU A 163 18.06 0.13 4.07
C GLU A 163 17.16 0.33 5.30
N ASN A 164 17.19 1.54 5.89
CA ASN A 164 16.36 1.87 7.05
C ASN A 164 14.85 1.85 6.72
N TYR A 165 14.44 2.30 5.52
CA TYR A 165 13.04 2.22 5.11
C TYR A 165 12.59 0.79 4.80
N ALA A 166 13.44 -0.02 4.17
CA ALA A 166 13.11 -1.43 3.89
C ALA A 166 12.89 -2.21 5.19
N GLU A 167 13.76 -2.02 6.20
CA GLU A 167 13.57 -2.64 7.52
C GLU A 167 12.31 -2.09 8.23
N SER A 168 12.04 -0.78 8.14
CA SER A 168 10.80 -0.20 8.67
C SER A 168 9.54 -0.79 8.03
N ALA A 169 9.54 -1.03 6.71
CA ALA A 169 8.42 -1.66 6.02
C ALA A 169 8.24 -3.13 6.43
N LYS A 170 9.35 -3.84 6.65
CA LYS A 170 9.36 -5.21 7.16
C LYS A 170 8.83 -5.30 8.59
N ASP A 171 9.22 -4.37 9.46
CA ASP A 171 8.72 -4.28 10.84
C ASP A 171 7.21 -4.01 10.85
N LEU A 172 6.74 -3.08 10.03
CA LEU A 172 5.31 -2.86 9.84
C LEU A 172 4.59 -4.15 9.41
N TRP A 173 5.12 -4.88 8.44
CA TRP A 173 4.56 -6.16 8.01
C TRP A 173 4.50 -7.19 9.15
N ASN A 174 5.59 -7.34 9.91
CA ASN A 174 5.65 -8.26 11.05
C ASN A 174 4.63 -7.88 12.13
N ASN A 175 4.50 -6.59 12.43
CA ASN A 175 3.54 -6.08 13.41
C ASN A 175 2.09 -6.30 12.95
N LEU A 176 1.78 -6.07 11.66
CA LEU A 176 0.47 -6.35 11.08
C LEU A 176 0.15 -7.86 11.16
N GLN A 177 1.10 -8.72 10.82
CA GLN A 177 0.93 -10.16 10.92
C GLN A 177 0.69 -10.60 12.37
N ALA A 178 1.46 -10.08 13.32
CA ALA A 178 1.30 -10.39 14.74
C ALA A 178 -0.07 -9.91 15.26
N LYS A 179 -0.50 -8.71 14.86
CA LYS A 179 -1.80 -8.12 15.23
C LYS A 179 -2.97 -8.95 14.72
N TYR A 180 -2.94 -9.40 13.47
CA TYR A 180 -4.05 -10.11 12.83
C TYR A 180 -3.81 -11.63 12.70
N SER A 181 -2.95 -12.17 13.56
CA SER A 181 -2.54 -13.59 13.57
C SER A 181 -3.66 -14.57 13.91
N SER A 182 -4.74 -14.12 14.54
CA SER A 182 -5.85 -14.96 14.98
C SER A 182 -7.18 -14.24 14.88
N SER A 183 -8.25 -15.00 14.64
CA SER A 183 -9.61 -14.48 14.49
C SER A 183 -10.02 -13.57 15.66
N SER A 184 -9.72 -13.93 16.91
CA SER A 184 -10.07 -13.13 18.09
C SER A 184 -9.42 -11.74 18.15
N LYS A 185 -8.30 -11.52 17.46
CA LYS A 185 -7.57 -10.24 17.50
C LYS A 185 -8.06 -9.22 16.46
N ILE A 186 -8.85 -9.66 15.47
CA ILE A 186 -9.31 -8.79 14.38
C ILE A 186 -10.57 -8.03 14.83
N SER A 187 -10.44 -7.07 15.75
CA SER A 187 -11.58 -6.26 16.23
C SER A 187 -11.82 -4.99 15.41
N GLY A 188 -10.86 -4.61 14.57
CA GLY A 188 -10.85 -3.35 13.84
C GLY A 188 -9.50 -3.11 13.18
N LEU A 189 -9.40 -2.02 12.42
CA LEU A 189 -8.10 -1.55 11.93
C LEU A 189 -7.33 -0.87 13.07
N ASP A 190 -6.10 -1.30 13.30
CA ASP A 190 -5.19 -0.68 14.26
C ASP A 190 -4.72 0.70 13.75
N SER A 191 -5.17 1.77 14.39
CA SER A 191 -4.92 3.14 13.94
C SER A 191 -3.42 3.49 13.93
N SER A 192 -2.62 2.92 14.83
CA SER A 192 -1.18 3.15 14.88
C SER A 192 -0.50 2.55 13.65
N LEU A 193 -0.79 1.29 13.34
CA LEU A 193 -0.21 0.59 12.18
C LEU A 193 -0.68 1.20 10.85
N ILE A 194 -1.92 1.68 10.77
CA ILE A 194 -2.39 2.45 9.60
C ILE A 194 -1.68 3.79 9.48
N GLY A 195 -1.42 4.47 10.59
CA GLY A 195 -0.62 5.69 10.62
C GLY A 195 0.80 5.43 10.10
N GLU A 196 1.42 4.33 10.53
CA GLU A 196 2.73 3.90 10.08
C GLU A 196 2.78 3.56 8.59
N TYR A 197 1.84 2.75 8.10
CA TYR A 197 1.69 2.46 6.68
C TYR A 197 1.60 3.74 5.84
N ASN A 198 0.78 4.71 6.28
CA ASN A 198 0.63 5.98 5.56
C ASN A 198 1.88 6.85 5.58
N ARG A 199 2.67 6.81 6.66
CA ARG A 199 3.97 7.50 6.72
C ARG A 199 4.98 6.87 5.76
N LEU A 200 4.93 5.55 5.57
CA LEU A 200 5.88 4.81 4.76
C LEU A 200 5.53 4.78 3.26
N LYS A 201 4.27 4.66 2.85
CA LYS A 201 3.81 4.27 1.48
C LYS A 201 4.40 4.98 0.25
N ALA A 202 5.12 6.09 0.42
CA ALA A 202 5.77 6.82 -0.66
C ALA A 202 7.24 7.17 -0.37
N LYS A 203 7.87 6.50 0.60
CA LYS A 203 9.22 6.83 1.09
C LYS A 203 10.34 6.20 0.28
N SER A 204 10.10 5.04 -0.32
CA SER A 204 11.08 4.38 -1.17
C SER A 204 10.37 3.65 -2.32
N LYS A 205 11.14 3.33 -3.36
CA LYS A 205 10.74 2.47 -4.48
C LYS A 205 11.63 1.22 -4.59
N ASP A 206 12.49 1.00 -3.60
CA ASP A 206 13.31 -0.20 -3.49
C ASP A 206 12.42 -1.46 -3.55
N ALA A 207 12.95 -2.54 -4.12
CA ALA A 207 12.21 -3.77 -4.32
C ALA A 207 11.78 -4.42 -3.00
N SER A 208 12.64 -4.44 -1.99
CA SER A 208 12.34 -5.02 -0.67
C SER A 208 11.28 -4.18 0.06
N PHE A 209 11.48 -2.86 0.08
CA PHE A 209 10.50 -1.93 0.62
C PHE A 209 9.12 -2.11 -0.05
N THR A 210 9.09 -2.15 -1.38
CA THR A 210 7.86 -2.26 -2.17
C THR A 210 7.15 -3.59 -1.91
N ASP A 211 7.89 -4.70 -1.76
CA ASP A 211 7.33 -6.00 -1.40
C ASP A 211 6.62 -5.94 -0.04
N TYR A 212 7.29 -5.47 1.03
CA TYR A 212 6.68 -5.38 2.36
C TYR A 212 5.52 -4.39 2.44
N MET A 213 5.59 -3.27 1.72
CA MET A 213 4.46 -2.34 1.63
C MET A 213 3.27 -2.97 0.91
N THR A 214 3.50 -3.75 -0.14
CA THR A 214 2.44 -4.49 -0.86
C THR A 214 1.80 -5.55 0.03
N ARG A 215 2.61 -6.32 0.78
CA ARG A 215 2.12 -7.29 1.77
C ARG A 215 1.23 -6.63 2.82
N SER A 216 1.71 -5.51 3.36
CA SER A 216 1.01 -4.70 4.36
C SER A 216 -0.32 -4.17 3.81
N ALA A 217 -0.34 -3.67 2.58
CA ALA A 217 -1.56 -3.19 1.92
C ALA A 217 -2.61 -4.29 1.80
N TRP A 218 -2.24 -5.49 1.32
CA TRP A 218 -3.19 -6.60 1.19
C TRP A 218 -3.74 -7.08 2.54
N MET A 219 -2.93 -7.05 3.61
CA MET A 219 -3.42 -7.35 4.96
C MET A 219 -4.44 -6.31 5.43
N ILE A 220 -4.13 -5.02 5.29
CA ILE A 220 -5.03 -3.92 5.67
C ILE A 220 -6.36 -4.00 4.90
N ASP A 221 -6.29 -4.22 3.58
CA ASP A 221 -7.47 -4.36 2.75
C ASP A 221 -8.29 -5.62 3.11
N SER A 222 -7.61 -6.72 3.45
CA SER A 222 -8.29 -7.95 3.91
C SER A 222 -9.04 -7.73 5.21
N VAL A 223 -8.47 -7.00 6.18
CA VAL A 223 -9.15 -6.64 7.44
C VAL A 223 -10.37 -5.78 7.16
N LYS A 224 -10.21 -4.74 6.35
CA LYS A 224 -11.29 -3.81 6.01
C LYS A 224 -12.45 -4.52 5.31
N ASN A 225 -12.17 -5.34 4.29
CA ASN A 225 -13.22 -6.04 3.56
C ASN A 225 -13.84 -7.17 4.39
N GLY A 226 -13.04 -7.87 5.20
CA GLY A 226 -13.53 -8.92 6.10
C GLY A 226 -14.53 -8.40 7.13
N LEU A 227 -14.21 -7.30 7.83
CA LEU A 227 -15.11 -6.69 8.81
C LEU A 227 -16.39 -6.13 8.16
N ALA A 228 -16.29 -5.58 6.95
CA ALA A 228 -17.46 -5.14 6.20
C ALA A 228 -18.38 -6.32 5.83
N LEU A 229 -17.79 -7.44 5.37
CA LEU A 229 -18.53 -8.65 5.06
C LEU A 229 -19.18 -9.26 6.32
N GLU A 230 -18.49 -9.24 7.46
CA GLU A 230 -19.03 -9.70 8.75
C GLU A 230 -20.28 -8.90 9.13
N LYS A 231 -20.23 -7.56 9.02
CA LYS A 231 -21.40 -6.71 9.26
C LYS A 231 -22.58 -7.08 8.35
N GLN A 232 -22.32 -7.28 7.05
CA GLN A 232 -23.36 -7.66 6.09
C GLN A 232 -23.92 -9.06 6.37
N THR A 233 -23.05 -10.00 6.77
CA THR A 233 -23.45 -11.36 7.16
C THR A 233 -24.36 -11.32 8.39
N ASN A 234 -24.03 -10.49 9.38
CA ASN A 234 -24.84 -10.33 10.59
C ASN A 234 -26.20 -9.70 10.28
N GLU A 235 -26.24 -8.65 9.45
CA GLU A 235 -27.51 -8.04 9.02
C GLU A 235 -28.38 -9.04 8.25
N PHE A 236 -27.79 -9.77 7.29
CA PHE A 236 -28.48 -10.79 6.53
C PHE A 236 -29.04 -11.90 7.44
N THR A 237 -28.21 -12.40 8.36
CA THR A 237 -28.59 -13.46 9.31
C THR A 237 -29.73 -13.00 10.21
N SER A 238 -29.62 -11.81 10.80
CA SER A 238 -30.64 -11.25 11.68
C SER A 238 -31.99 -11.04 10.97
N LYS A 239 -31.97 -10.49 9.75
CA LYS A 239 -33.21 -10.17 9.03
C LYS A 239 -33.87 -11.38 8.34
N LEU A 240 -33.08 -12.23 7.68
CA LEU A 240 -33.61 -13.35 6.90
C LEU A 240 -33.63 -14.66 7.70
N ILE A 241 -32.51 -15.04 8.32
CA ILE A 241 -32.37 -16.37 8.94
C ILE A 241 -33.08 -16.40 10.29
N GLU A 242 -32.76 -15.47 11.17
CA GLU A 242 -33.36 -15.37 12.52
C GLU A 242 -34.75 -14.74 12.45
N GLY A 243 -34.88 -13.66 11.68
CA GLY A 243 -36.16 -12.98 11.45
C GLY A 243 -37.14 -13.78 10.58
N GLN A 244 -36.68 -14.86 9.94
CA GLN A 244 -37.49 -15.78 9.12
C GLN A 244 -38.41 -15.07 8.10
N ARG A 245 -37.93 -13.96 7.54
CA ARG A 245 -38.69 -13.13 6.60
C ARG A 245 -38.08 -13.23 5.22
N LEU A 246 -38.86 -13.66 4.23
CA LEU A 246 -38.45 -13.68 2.83
C LEU A 246 -39.36 -12.80 1.98
N ASP A 247 -38.79 -11.68 1.55
CA ASP A 247 -39.44 -10.58 0.83
C ASP A 247 -38.43 -9.91 -0.14
N ALA A 248 -38.82 -8.80 -0.77
CA ALA A 248 -37.95 -8.08 -1.70
C ALA A 248 -36.70 -7.50 -1.01
N GLU A 249 -36.80 -7.04 0.24
CA GLU A 249 -35.67 -6.45 0.99
C GLU A 249 -34.63 -7.52 1.32
N THR A 250 -35.07 -8.62 1.92
CA THR A 250 -34.21 -9.74 2.34
C THR A 250 -33.65 -10.51 1.13
N ASN A 251 -34.40 -10.57 0.02
CA ASN A 251 -33.88 -11.04 -1.27
C ASN A 251 -32.75 -10.15 -1.81
N LYS A 252 -32.82 -8.83 -1.64
CA LYS A 252 -31.73 -7.91 -2.01
C LYS A 252 -30.50 -8.14 -1.13
N LEU A 253 -30.68 -8.35 0.18
CA LEU A 253 -29.58 -8.68 1.09
C LEU A 253 -28.85 -9.97 0.67
N TYR A 254 -29.59 -10.96 0.15
CA TYR A 254 -28.98 -12.18 -0.41
C TYR A 254 -28.04 -11.88 -1.60
N ASP A 255 -28.46 -11.02 -2.52
CA ASP A 255 -27.63 -10.63 -3.67
C ASP A 255 -26.41 -9.81 -3.24
N ASP A 256 -26.62 -8.83 -2.35
CA ASP A 256 -25.54 -8.00 -1.81
C ASP A 256 -24.50 -8.86 -1.08
N LEU A 257 -24.94 -9.80 -0.24
CA LEU A 257 -24.05 -10.73 0.46
C LEU A 257 -23.30 -11.63 -0.54
N SER A 258 -23.99 -12.20 -1.53
CA SER A 258 -23.39 -13.05 -2.56
C SER A 258 -22.28 -12.34 -3.34
N TYR A 259 -22.51 -11.08 -3.72
CA TYR A 259 -21.51 -10.26 -4.38
C TYR A 259 -20.29 -9.99 -3.47
N ASN A 260 -20.54 -9.60 -2.22
CA ASN A 260 -19.48 -9.20 -1.30
C ASN A 260 -18.64 -10.37 -0.78
N ILE A 261 -19.18 -11.59 -0.72
CA ILE A 261 -18.40 -12.82 -0.48
C ILE A 261 -17.30 -12.94 -1.54
N GLY A 262 -17.67 -12.92 -2.82
CA GLY A 262 -16.72 -13.08 -3.92
C GLY A 262 -15.71 -11.93 -4.02
N LYS A 263 -16.14 -10.70 -3.72
CA LYS A 263 -15.24 -9.54 -3.64
C LYS A 263 -14.19 -9.72 -2.54
N THR A 264 -14.62 -10.09 -1.34
CA THR A 264 -13.75 -10.24 -0.16
C THR A 264 -12.79 -11.40 -0.35
N GLU A 265 -13.25 -12.52 -0.90
CA GLU A 265 -12.44 -13.70 -1.20
C GLU A 265 -11.28 -13.37 -2.17
N ARG A 266 -11.54 -12.56 -3.21
CA ARG A 266 -10.48 -12.09 -4.13
C ARG A 266 -9.43 -11.23 -3.43
N VAL A 267 -9.81 -10.41 -2.45
CA VAL A 267 -8.88 -9.58 -1.70
C VAL A 267 -8.03 -10.45 -0.76
N ILE A 268 -8.68 -11.31 0.03
CA ILE A 268 -8.00 -12.25 0.94
C ILE A 268 -7.06 -13.18 0.15
N GLY A 269 -7.43 -13.59 -1.06
CA GLY A 269 -6.59 -14.42 -1.93
C GLY A 269 -5.23 -13.79 -2.27
N LYS A 270 -5.11 -12.46 -2.25
CA LYS A 270 -3.85 -11.73 -2.51
C LYS A 270 -2.99 -11.54 -1.26
N MET A 271 -3.52 -11.86 -0.09
CA MET A 271 -2.78 -11.73 1.16
C MET A 271 -1.66 -12.78 1.25
N TYR A 272 -0.51 -12.33 1.73
CA TYR A 272 0.67 -13.16 1.87
C TYR A 272 0.58 -14.03 3.13
N GLY A 273 1.09 -15.27 3.03
CA GLY A 273 1.03 -16.29 4.08
C GLY A 273 -0.27 -17.11 4.04
N ALA A 274 -0.13 -18.43 3.87
CA ALA A 274 -1.28 -19.34 3.83
C ALA A 274 -2.04 -19.39 5.17
N SER A 275 -1.32 -19.33 6.30
CA SER A 275 -1.89 -19.25 7.64
C SER A 275 -2.75 -17.99 7.82
N ASN A 276 -2.24 -16.84 7.39
CA ASN A 276 -3.00 -15.58 7.40
C ASN A 276 -4.30 -15.74 6.60
N ARG A 277 -4.22 -16.25 5.36
CA ARG A 277 -5.43 -16.46 4.52
C ARG A 277 -6.44 -17.38 5.19
N LYS A 278 -5.98 -18.45 5.83
CA LYS A 278 -6.85 -19.39 6.54
C LYS A 278 -7.63 -18.70 7.66
N VAL A 279 -6.98 -17.90 8.50
CA VAL A 279 -7.63 -17.15 9.60
C VAL A 279 -8.78 -16.28 9.06
N PHE A 280 -8.54 -15.55 7.98
CA PHE A 280 -9.53 -14.65 7.39
C PHE A 280 -10.65 -15.40 6.65
N ASN A 281 -10.31 -16.47 5.93
CA ASN A 281 -11.32 -17.30 5.26
C ASN A 281 -12.25 -17.96 6.29
N ASP A 282 -11.69 -18.57 7.33
CA ASP A 282 -12.46 -19.26 8.37
C ASP A 282 -13.38 -18.29 9.12
N ARG A 283 -12.89 -17.09 9.43
CA ARG A 283 -13.69 -16.08 10.14
C ARG A 283 -14.76 -15.44 9.25
N PHE A 284 -14.40 -14.97 8.07
CA PHE A 284 -15.27 -14.08 7.29
C PHE A 284 -15.97 -14.82 6.14
N ILE A 285 -15.22 -15.55 5.33
CA ILE A 285 -15.75 -16.16 4.09
C ILE A 285 -16.63 -17.37 4.41
N THR A 286 -16.17 -18.26 5.29
CA THR A 286 -16.89 -19.49 5.66
C THR A 286 -18.23 -19.15 6.32
N GLN A 287 -18.24 -18.22 7.28
CA GLN A 287 -19.47 -17.80 7.96
C GLN A 287 -20.47 -17.19 6.98
N ALA A 288 -20.02 -16.29 6.10
CA ALA A 288 -20.87 -15.67 5.09
C ALA A 288 -21.42 -16.70 4.08
N LYS A 289 -20.61 -17.68 3.65
CA LYS A 289 -21.04 -18.75 2.75
C LYS A 289 -22.10 -19.65 3.40
N ILE A 290 -21.90 -20.05 4.66
CA ILE A 290 -22.88 -20.84 5.42
C ILE A 290 -24.21 -20.08 5.52
N ALA A 291 -24.17 -18.81 5.91
CA ALA A 291 -25.37 -17.98 6.01
C ALA A 291 -26.12 -17.91 4.66
N ARG A 292 -25.42 -17.57 3.58
CA ARG A 292 -26.00 -17.52 2.23
C ARG A 292 -26.57 -18.88 1.80
N GLU A 293 -25.83 -19.96 2.01
CA GLU A 293 -26.25 -21.30 1.56
C GLU A 293 -27.45 -21.83 2.33
N THR A 294 -27.60 -21.44 3.60
CA THR A 294 -28.76 -21.79 4.44
C THR A 294 -30.09 -21.43 3.77
N SER A 295 -30.16 -20.31 3.06
CA SER A 295 -31.39 -19.81 2.42
C SER A 295 -31.39 -19.87 0.89
N LYS A 296 -30.36 -20.45 0.26
CA LYS A 296 -30.15 -20.41 -1.19
C LYS A 296 -31.37 -20.92 -1.98
N TYR A 297 -31.94 -22.04 -1.54
CA TYR A 297 -33.05 -22.66 -2.25
C TYR A 297 -34.39 -21.99 -1.94
N GLU A 298 -34.59 -21.48 -0.72
CA GLU A 298 -35.74 -20.66 -0.35
C GLU A 298 -35.80 -19.39 -1.20
N VAL A 299 -34.68 -18.67 -1.34
CA VAL A 299 -34.56 -17.51 -2.23
C VAL A 299 -34.83 -17.90 -3.69
N SER A 300 -34.31 -19.05 -4.14
CA SER A 300 -34.57 -19.55 -5.50
C SER A 300 -36.05 -19.84 -5.74
N MET A 301 -36.74 -20.45 -4.78
CA MET A 301 -38.18 -20.71 -4.83
C MET A 301 -38.97 -19.41 -4.85
N TYR A 302 -38.63 -18.45 -3.98
CA TYR A 302 -39.26 -17.13 -3.95
C TYR A 302 -39.19 -16.41 -5.30
N ARG A 303 -38.00 -16.40 -5.93
CA ARG A 303 -37.79 -15.81 -7.27
C ARG A 303 -38.61 -16.53 -8.34
N LEU A 304 -38.53 -17.87 -8.37
CA LEU A 304 -39.28 -18.66 -9.34
C LEU A 304 -40.80 -18.45 -9.21
N MET A 305 -41.32 -18.32 -8.00
CA MET A 305 -42.73 -18.00 -7.76
C MET A 305 -43.12 -16.61 -8.28
N ASN A 306 -42.24 -15.60 -8.13
CA ASN A 306 -42.45 -14.28 -8.75
C ASN A 306 -42.49 -14.37 -10.29
N ASP A 307 -41.60 -15.18 -10.87
CA ASP A 307 -41.55 -15.39 -12.32
C ASP A 307 -42.83 -16.09 -12.81
N ILE A 308 -43.32 -17.09 -12.07
CA ILE A 308 -44.60 -17.77 -12.36
C ILE A 308 -45.77 -16.77 -12.32
N ASP A 309 -45.87 -15.94 -11.29
CA ASP A 309 -46.90 -14.89 -11.21
C ASP A 309 -46.82 -13.95 -12.45
N SER A 310 -45.61 -13.57 -12.87
CA SER A 310 -45.39 -12.74 -14.06
C SER A 310 -45.83 -13.44 -15.36
N LEU A 311 -45.54 -14.74 -15.50
CA LEU A 311 -45.93 -15.53 -16.67
C LEU A 311 -47.45 -15.71 -16.75
N ILE A 312 -48.11 -15.95 -15.62
CA ILE A 312 -49.58 -16.02 -15.54
C ILE A 312 -50.19 -14.68 -15.98
N ALA A 313 -49.68 -13.56 -15.47
CA ALA A 313 -50.16 -12.22 -15.83
C ALA A 313 -49.99 -11.90 -17.33
N LYS A 314 -48.98 -12.48 -17.97
CA LYS A 314 -48.73 -12.37 -19.43
C LYS A 314 -49.50 -13.38 -20.28
N GLY A 315 -50.31 -14.25 -19.66
CA GLY A 315 -51.04 -15.32 -20.35
C GLY A 315 -50.18 -16.52 -20.78
N SER A 316 -48.90 -16.58 -20.39
CA SER A 316 -47.97 -17.67 -20.72
C SER A 316 -48.14 -18.88 -19.79
N VAL A 317 -49.36 -19.43 -19.71
CA VAL A 317 -49.74 -20.45 -18.71
C VAL A 317 -48.93 -21.74 -18.84
N LYS A 318 -48.65 -22.21 -20.06
CA LYS A 318 -47.87 -23.44 -20.27
C LYS A 318 -46.47 -23.34 -19.65
N THR A 319 -45.74 -22.26 -19.92
CA THR A 319 -44.42 -22.01 -19.34
C THR A 319 -44.48 -21.82 -17.83
N ALA A 320 -45.57 -21.22 -17.31
CA ALA A 320 -45.79 -21.10 -15.88
C ALA A 320 -45.95 -22.47 -15.19
N ILE A 321 -46.61 -23.44 -15.83
CA ILE A 321 -46.73 -24.83 -15.36
C ILE A 321 -45.35 -25.51 -15.36
N GLU A 322 -44.59 -25.38 -16.45
CA GLU A 322 -43.23 -25.95 -16.54
C GLU A 322 -42.32 -25.42 -15.42
N HIS A 323 -42.39 -24.13 -15.11
CA HIS A 323 -41.68 -23.52 -13.98
C HIS A 323 -42.19 -24.05 -12.63
N PHE A 324 -43.52 -24.19 -12.47
CA PHE A 324 -44.12 -24.69 -11.24
C PHE A 324 -43.63 -26.10 -10.88
N GLU A 325 -43.47 -26.99 -11.87
CA GLU A 325 -42.93 -28.34 -11.66
C GLU A 325 -41.50 -28.35 -11.09
N MET A 326 -40.73 -27.29 -11.33
CA MET A 326 -39.37 -27.18 -10.80
C MET A 326 -39.35 -26.94 -9.28
N LEU A 327 -40.43 -26.42 -8.68
CA LEU A 327 -40.48 -26.07 -7.26
C LEU A 327 -40.24 -27.28 -6.34
N SER A 328 -40.83 -28.44 -6.64
CA SER A 328 -40.66 -29.65 -5.83
C SER A 328 -39.19 -30.14 -5.81
N ARG A 329 -38.45 -29.93 -6.91
CA ARG A 329 -37.01 -30.23 -6.96
C ARG A 329 -36.20 -29.27 -6.09
N LEU A 330 -36.59 -28.00 -6.01
CA LEU A 330 -35.93 -27.02 -5.16
C LEU A 330 -36.19 -27.29 -3.67
N GLU A 331 -37.41 -27.68 -3.29
CA GLU A 331 -37.75 -28.09 -1.91
C GLU A 331 -36.88 -29.26 -1.44
N ALA A 332 -36.76 -30.31 -2.26
CA ALA A 332 -35.91 -31.46 -1.94
C ALA A 332 -34.43 -31.06 -1.76
N ARG A 333 -33.92 -30.15 -2.61
CA ARG A 333 -32.56 -29.63 -2.50
C ARG A 333 -32.37 -28.75 -1.26
N ALA A 334 -33.38 -27.98 -0.87
CA ALA A 334 -33.35 -27.12 0.32
C ALA A 334 -33.14 -27.92 1.62
N SER A 335 -33.83 -29.07 1.75
CA SER A 335 -33.65 -29.97 2.88
C SER A 335 -32.28 -30.64 2.85
N LYS A 336 -31.86 -31.14 1.67
CA LYS A 336 -30.58 -31.83 1.51
C LYS A 336 -29.39 -30.95 1.85
N ILE A 337 -29.35 -29.70 1.36
CA ILE A 337 -28.20 -28.82 1.60
C ILE A 337 -28.03 -28.47 3.09
N LYS A 338 -29.13 -28.37 3.84
CA LYS A 338 -29.08 -28.12 5.29
C LYS A 338 -28.59 -29.34 6.05
N ALA A 339 -29.01 -30.54 5.63
CA ALA A 339 -28.52 -31.79 6.21
C ALA A 339 -27.01 -31.98 5.94
N ASP A 340 -26.61 -31.88 4.66
CA ASP A 340 -25.21 -32.00 4.23
C ASP A 340 -24.34 -30.90 4.89
N GLY A 341 -24.85 -29.67 4.95
CA GLY A 341 -24.19 -28.54 5.58
C GLY A 341 -24.00 -28.71 7.08
N ASN A 342 -25.02 -29.17 7.81
CA ASN A 342 -24.90 -29.45 9.25
C ASN A 342 -24.00 -30.67 9.55
N ALA A 343 -23.83 -31.59 8.60
CA ALA A 343 -22.84 -32.66 8.75
C ALA A 343 -21.39 -32.13 8.73
N LEU A 344 -21.15 -31.02 8.02
CA LEU A 344 -19.84 -30.36 7.93
C LEU A 344 -19.64 -29.28 8.99
N HIS A 345 -20.71 -28.56 9.32
CA HIS A 345 -20.74 -27.43 10.24
C HIS A 345 -21.92 -27.59 11.20
N ALA A 346 -21.73 -28.40 12.25
CA ALA A 346 -22.79 -28.75 13.19
C ALA A 346 -23.47 -27.48 13.76
N GLY A 347 -24.78 -27.36 13.53
CA GLY A 347 -25.58 -26.23 13.98
C GLY A 347 -25.44 -24.96 13.15
N GLY A 348 -24.63 -24.95 12.08
CA GLY A 348 -24.42 -23.77 11.23
C GLY A 348 -25.59 -23.50 10.27
N TYR A 349 -26.25 -24.55 9.77
CA TYR A 349 -27.34 -24.42 8.79
C TYR A 349 -28.68 -24.42 9.51
N HIS A 350 -29.22 -23.22 9.74
CA HIS A 350 -30.44 -23.00 10.50
C HIS A 350 -31.69 -23.51 9.77
N SER A 351 -32.69 -23.94 10.54
CA SER A 351 -34.01 -24.27 10.02
C SER A 351 -34.75 -22.99 9.61
N LEU A 352 -35.39 -23.01 8.44
CA LEU A 352 -36.17 -21.89 7.90
C LEU A 352 -37.67 -22.20 7.91
N SER A 353 -38.20 -22.69 9.03
CA SER A 353 -39.55 -23.26 9.12
C SER A 353 -40.67 -22.29 8.74
N GLN A 354 -40.59 -21.03 9.17
CA GLN A 354 -41.62 -20.03 8.87
C GLN A 354 -41.55 -19.58 7.40
N ILE A 355 -40.34 -19.37 6.87
CA ILE A 355 -40.15 -19.12 5.43
C ILE A 355 -40.69 -20.29 4.61
N ASN A 356 -40.41 -21.52 5.02
CA ASN A 356 -40.89 -22.71 4.33
C ASN A 356 -42.43 -22.82 4.38
N ALA A 357 -43.06 -22.42 5.49
CA ALA A 357 -44.51 -22.33 5.58
C ALA A 357 -45.06 -21.25 4.62
N GLN A 358 -44.48 -20.06 4.61
CA GLN A 358 -44.83 -18.96 3.69
C GLN A 358 -44.72 -19.41 2.22
N LEU A 359 -43.63 -20.08 1.85
CA LEU A 359 -43.42 -20.59 0.49
C LEU A 359 -44.42 -21.70 0.14
N LYS A 360 -44.76 -22.57 1.09
CA LYS A 360 -45.76 -23.63 0.89
C LYS A 360 -47.15 -23.04 0.63
N GLU A 361 -47.57 -22.05 1.41
CA GLU A 361 -48.83 -21.34 1.20
C GLU A 361 -48.85 -20.66 -0.18
N ARG A 362 -47.77 -19.98 -0.55
CA ARG A 362 -47.64 -19.33 -1.86
C ARG A 362 -47.68 -20.35 -3.01
N LYS A 363 -47.04 -21.51 -2.86
CA LYS A 363 -47.11 -22.61 -3.82
C LYS A 363 -48.54 -23.10 -4.02
N GLN A 364 -49.32 -23.25 -2.94
CA GLN A 364 -50.73 -23.64 -3.02
C GLN A 364 -51.58 -22.59 -3.75
N ALA A 365 -51.36 -21.31 -3.48
CA ALA A 365 -52.04 -20.22 -4.19
C ALA A 365 -51.73 -20.24 -5.70
N LEU A 366 -50.47 -20.45 -6.08
CA LEU A 366 -50.08 -20.59 -7.50
C LEU A 366 -50.70 -21.82 -8.16
N LYS A 367 -50.75 -22.95 -7.44
CA LYS A 367 -51.38 -24.18 -7.92
C LYS A 367 -52.85 -23.93 -8.29
N ALA A 368 -53.59 -23.23 -7.43
CA ALA A 368 -54.97 -22.85 -7.67
C ALA A 368 -55.13 -21.92 -8.90
N LYS A 369 -54.24 -20.92 -9.06
CA LYS A 369 -54.24 -20.04 -10.25
C LYS A 369 -53.99 -20.80 -11.56
N LEU A 370 -53.14 -21.84 -11.51
CA LEU A 370 -52.80 -22.68 -12.65
C LEU A 370 -53.79 -23.81 -12.93
N LYS A 371 -54.76 -24.04 -12.02
CA LYS A 371 -55.75 -25.13 -12.09
C LYS A 371 -55.11 -26.54 -12.12
N LEU A 372 -54.06 -26.74 -11.33
CA LEU A 372 -53.33 -28.02 -11.17
C LEU A 372 -53.76 -28.79 -9.91
#